data_AF-A0A158BWR1-F1
#
_entry.id   AF-A0A158BWR1-F1
#
_cell.length_a   1.000
_cell.length_b   1.000
_cell.length_c   1.000
_cell.angle_alpha   90.00
_cell.angle_beta   90.00
_cell.angle_gamma   90.00
#
_symmetry.space_group_name_H-M   'P 1'
#
loop_
_entity.id
_entity.type
_entity.pdbx_description
1 polymer ?
#
loop_
_entity_poly.entity_id
_entity_poly.type
_entity_poly.pdbx_seq_one_letter_code
_entity_poly.pdbx_strand_id
1 'polypeptide(L)'
;MAINTLNAIETSLTLPAFLAEKIQRANYSLTELMHKVLTRYERAEAVFAVSLESMDTFNKFAAPKATLMNMPFLALLPTLPNPRDWETFVDDVMYSQTVEQLASQMPAVDGMISRDLFHFNCYYVTLLKDVLQMNILAPPLLGITFELAEYLATKPVRQLEAAIGRIKFPLFRWRFDDNLFWKEYSTGWPSNESVAHHLMRTSQISASALPYKDSWSNLRLERAERDGLARLFMSQGCRASTAVDFFNLNRTTARAVYKQIHGVSSPVGCRTKSLTWYVQTAVNRVQATFVVWLYRCALRNDANIPKALIATNDIAAKLFGDDLVITADRANHLASAMAMDSRLSVAPCRSCKTDYVLANEQGKIELAKDFVCPGCSYSLKSRLASKQKKAKS
;
A
#
# COMPACT_ATOMS: atom_id res chain seq x y z
N MET A 1 24.05 23.11 1.47
CA MET A 1 23.98 21.78 0.83
C MET A 1 23.25 20.75 1.69
N ALA A 2 23.62 20.52 2.96
CA ALA A 2 22.99 19.51 3.83
C ALA A 2 21.45 19.66 4.03
N ILE A 3 20.93 20.89 4.08
CA ILE A 3 19.48 21.16 4.22
C ILE A 3 18.70 20.72 2.97
N ASN A 4 19.27 20.91 1.78
CA ASN A 4 18.63 20.51 0.52
C ASN A 4 18.62 18.98 0.35
N THR A 5 19.67 18.29 0.81
CA THR A 5 19.73 16.82 0.80
C THR A 5 18.77 16.20 1.82
N LEU A 6 18.64 16.79 3.02
CA LEU A 6 17.65 16.35 4.01
C LEU A 6 16.22 16.54 3.49
N ASN A 7 15.89 17.69 2.92
CA ASN A 7 14.58 17.93 2.32
C ASN A 7 14.26 16.95 1.19
N ALA A 8 15.24 16.67 0.30
CA ALA A 8 15.06 15.70 -0.78
C ALA A 8 14.81 14.26 -0.27
N ILE A 9 15.56 13.83 0.77
CA ILE A 9 15.42 12.51 1.41
C ILE A 9 14.08 12.39 2.14
N GLU A 10 13.63 13.44 2.84
CA GLU A 10 12.33 13.45 3.52
C GLU A 10 11.17 13.39 2.52
N THR A 11 11.28 14.10 1.39
CA THR A 11 10.21 14.20 0.38
C THR A 11 9.96 12.92 -0.41
N SER A 12 10.95 12.04 -0.61
CA SER A 12 10.79 10.83 -1.42
C SER A 12 10.49 9.56 -0.60
N LEU A 13 10.80 9.57 0.70
CA LEU A 13 10.70 8.39 1.56
C LEU A 13 9.41 8.33 2.36
N THR A 14 8.93 9.47 2.83
CA THR A 14 7.62 9.54 3.50
C THR A 14 6.57 9.96 2.49
N LEU A 15 5.33 9.49 2.63
CA LEU A 15 4.23 9.99 1.84
C LEU A 15 3.87 11.40 2.34
N PRO A 16 4.14 12.47 1.55
CA PRO A 16 3.86 13.83 2.00
C PRO A 16 2.36 14.06 2.17
N ALA A 17 1.97 14.93 3.11
CA ALA A 17 0.56 15.20 3.40
C ALA A 17 -0.23 15.66 2.17
N PHE A 18 0.35 16.54 1.33
CA PHE A 18 -0.32 17.01 0.11
C PHE A 18 -0.55 15.87 -0.91
N LEU A 19 0.37 14.89 -0.97
CA LEU A 19 0.25 13.76 -1.89
C LEU A 19 -0.79 12.76 -1.38
N ALA A 20 -0.82 12.51 -0.07
CA ALA A 20 -1.87 11.73 0.57
C ALA A 20 -3.27 12.37 0.35
N GLU A 21 -3.37 13.70 0.50
CA GLU A 21 -4.60 14.44 0.21
C GLU A 21 -4.98 14.36 -1.28
N LYS A 22 -4.01 14.39 -2.19
CA LYS A 22 -4.26 14.21 -3.63
C LYS A 22 -4.82 12.82 -3.94
N ILE A 23 -4.27 11.77 -3.32
CA ILE A 23 -4.80 10.39 -3.42
C ILE A 23 -6.23 10.33 -2.87
N GLN A 24 -6.47 10.92 -1.70
CA GLN A 24 -7.81 10.97 -1.09
C GLN A 24 -8.82 11.66 -2.00
N ARG A 25 -8.50 12.85 -2.52
CA ARG A 25 -9.36 13.59 -3.46
C ARG A 25 -9.65 12.76 -4.70
N ALA A 26 -8.64 12.07 -5.24
CA ALA A 26 -8.83 11.20 -6.38
C ALA A 26 -9.73 10.00 -6.08
N ASN A 27 -9.60 9.37 -4.91
CA ASN A 27 -10.50 8.32 -4.47
C ASN A 27 -11.96 8.81 -4.50
N TYR A 28 -12.25 9.97 -3.90
CA TYR A 28 -13.61 10.52 -3.93
C TYR A 28 -14.08 10.88 -5.34
N SER A 29 -13.33 11.69 -6.09
CA SER A 29 -13.79 12.24 -7.37
C SER A 29 -13.93 11.18 -8.47
N LEU A 30 -13.00 10.22 -8.53
CA LEU A 30 -13.05 9.16 -9.53
C LEU A 30 -14.18 8.17 -9.23
N THR A 31 -14.41 7.84 -7.96
CA THR A 31 -15.54 7.00 -7.54
C THR A 31 -16.88 7.68 -7.73
N GLU A 32 -16.96 9.00 -7.58
CA GLU A 32 -18.17 9.78 -7.92
C GLU A 32 -18.47 9.74 -9.42
N LEU A 33 -17.44 9.87 -10.28
CA LEU A 33 -17.62 9.69 -11.72
C LEU A 33 -18.13 8.28 -12.05
N MET A 34 -17.58 7.24 -11.42
CA MET A 34 -18.04 5.86 -11.63
C MET A 34 -19.53 5.73 -11.35
N HIS A 35 -19.99 6.23 -10.20
CA HIS A 35 -21.41 6.23 -9.84
C HIS A 35 -22.26 6.96 -10.89
N LYS A 36 -21.85 8.18 -11.28
CA LYS A 36 -22.54 8.97 -12.31
C LYS A 36 -22.66 8.24 -13.65
N VAL A 37 -21.60 7.56 -14.09
CA VAL A 37 -21.62 6.81 -15.36
C VAL A 37 -22.50 5.57 -15.23
N LEU A 38 -22.38 4.81 -14.13
CA LEU A 38 -23.15 3.59 -13.89
C LEU A 38 -24.66 3.85 -13.78
N THR A 39 -25.08 4.98 -13.20
CA THR A 39 -26.50 5.36 -13.13
C THR A 39 -27.14 5.50 -14.52
N ARG A 40 -26.35 5.84 -15.56
CA ARG A 40 -26.85 6.06 -16.91
C ARG A 40 -26.50 4.95 -17.89
N TYR A 41 -25.42 4.23 -17.63
CA TYR A 41 -24.84 3.23 -18.52
C TYR A 41 -24.44 1.98 -17.73
N GLU A 42 -25.43 1.14 -17.41
CA GLU A 42 -25.23 -0.12 -16.67
C GLU A 42 -24.18 -1.04 -17.32
N ARG A 43 -24.08 -1.06 -18.65
CA ARG A 43 -23.03 -1.85 -19.35
C ARG A 43 -21.60 -1.45 -18.99
N ALA A 44 -21.38 -0.25 -18.43
CA ALA A 44 -20.06 0.17 -17.97
C ALA A 44 -19.57 -0.61 -16.73
N GLU A 45 -20.42 -1.39 -16.06
CA GLU A 45 -20.04 -2.27 -14.94
C GLU A 45 -18.89 -3.21 -15.31
N ALA A 46 -18.89 -3.76 -16.53
CA ALA A 46 -17.83 -4.65 -17.01
C ALA A 46 -16.45 -3.97 -17.03
N VAL A 47 -16.42 -2.67 -17.33
CA VAL A 47 -15.18 -1.87 -17.40
C VAL A 47 -14.76 -1.39 -16.01
N PHE A 48 -15.72 -0.90 -15.22
CA PHE A 48 -15.44 -0.40 -13.87
C PHE A 48 -15.26 -1.49 -12.81
N ALA A 49 -15.57 -2.75 -13.12
CA ALA A 49 -15.50 -3.88 -12.21
C ALA A 49 -16.29 -3.67 -10.89
N VAL A 50 -17.40 -2.92 -10.95
CA VAL A 50 -18.31 -2.70 -9.83
C VAL A 50 -19.71 -2.41 -10.35
N SER A 51 -20.72 -2.93 -9.65
CA SER A 51 -22.12 -2.70 -10.00
C SER A 51 -22.66 -1.39 -9.43
N LEU A 52 -23.74 -0.88 -10.03
CA LEU A 52 -24.45 0.28 -9.49
C LEU A 52 -24.95 0.02 -8.06
N GLU A 53 -25.50 -1.17 -7.80
CA GLU A 53 -25.97 -1.58 -6.46
C GLU A 53 -24.86 -1.55 -5.41
N SER A 54 -23.66 -2.03 -5.79
CA SER A 54 -22.49 -2.01 -4.92
C SER A 54 -22.04 -0.58 -4.64
N MET A 55 -22.10 0.29 -5.66
CA MET A 55 -21.80 1.72 -5.52
C MET A 55 -22.83 2.49 -4.67
N ASP A 56 -24.11 2.14 -4.76
CA ASP A 56 -25.15 2.69 -3.91
C ASP A 56 -24.96 2.24 -2.46
N THR A 57 -24.62 0.97 -2.24
CA THR A 57 -24.23 0.44 -0.93
C THR A 57 -23.00 1.17 -0.39
N PHE A 58 -22.00 1.41 -1.24
CA PHE A 58 -20.80 2.16 -0.89
C PHE A 58 -21.13 3.57 -0.40
N ASN A 59 -22.02 4.28 -1.11
CA ASN A 59 -22.46 5.63 -0.77
C ASN A 59 -23.35 5.69 0.46
N LYS A 60 -24.11 4.63 0.77
CA LYS A 60 -24.98 4.56 1.94
C LYS A 60 -24.23 4.59 3.28
N PHE A 61 -23.04 4.00 3.34
CA PHE A 61 -22.26 3.87 4.58
C PHE A 61 -21.13 4.90 4.67
N ALA A 62 -21.43 6.08 5.23
CA ALA A 62 -20.49 7.22 5.27
C ALA A 62 -19.17 6.92 6.01
N ALA A 63 -19.22 6.23 7.15
CA ALA A 63 -18.01 6.00 7.95
C ALA A 63 -17.06 4.94 7.34
N PRO A 64 -17.53 3.76 6.89
CA PRO A 64 -16.73 2.85 6.06
C PRO A 64 -16.16 3.50 4.80
N LYS A 65 -16.96 4.34 4.13
CA LYS A 65 -16.52 5.13 2.98
C LYS A 65 -15.35 6.03 3.35
N ALA A 66 -15.46 6.78 4.44
CA ALA A 66 -14.37 7.63 4.92
C ALA A 66 -13.09 6.81 5.23
N THR A 67 -13.21 5.65 5.88
CA THR A 67 -12.05 4.78 6.13
C THR A 67 -11.35 4.36 4.83
N LEU A 68 -12.10 3.94 3.81
CA LEU A 68 -11.53 3.51 2.54
C LEU A 68 -11.01 4.67 1.68
N MET A 69 -11.70 5.79 1.63
CA MET A 69 -11.30 6.91 0.77
C MET A 69 -10.12 7.70 1.36
N ASN A 70 -9.95 7.67 2.68
CA ASN A 70 -8.86 8.37 3.39
C ASN A 70 -7.61 7.51 3.58
N MET A 71 -7.58 6.27 3.09
CA MET A 71 -6.40 5.43 3.16
C MET A 71 -5.27 6.00 2.26
N PRO A 72 -3.99 5.73 2.55
CA PRO A 72 -2.88 6.23 1.74
C PRO A 72 -2.78 5.55 0.36
N PHE A 73 -3.67 4.61 0.05
CA PHE A 73 -3.73 3.84 -1.18
C PHE A 73 -4.83 4.35 -2.09
N LEU A 74 -4.61 4.16 -3.39
CA LEU A 74 -5.67 4.32 -4.38
C LEU A 74 -6.70 3.19 -4.20
N ALA A 75 -7.97 3.55 -4.08
CA ALA A 75 -9.11 2.63 -4.01
C ALA A 75 -9.50 2.05 -5.38
N LEU A 76 -8.72 2.38 -6.40
CA LEU A 76 -8.93 2.03 -7.79
C LEU A 76 -7.68 1.37 -8.34
N LEU A 77 -7.88 0.50 -9.33
CA LEU A 77 -6.82 -0.15 -10.10
C LEU A 77 -6.77 0.41 -11.52
N PRO A 78 -5.62 0.32 -12.20
CA PRO A 78 -5.57 0.63 -13.62
C PRO A 78 -6.45 -0.34 -14.41
N THR A 79 -7.20 0.20 -15.37
CA THR A 79 -7.91 -0.62 -16.36
C THR A 79 -6.93 -1.24 -17.36
N LEU A 80 -5.78 -0.60 -17.57
CA LEU A 80 -4.67 -1.05 -18.42
C LEU A 80 -3.48 -1.47 -17.54
N PRO A 81 -3.45 -2.72 -17.01
CA PRO A 81 -2.46 -3.15 -16.05
C PRO A 81 -1.09 -3.47 -16.67
N ASN A 82 -1.00 -3.71 -17.99
CA ASN A 82 0.25 -4.08 -18.63
C ASN A 82 0.85 -2.91 -19.42
N PRO A 83 2.19 -2.75 -19.45
CA PRO A 83 2.86 -1.77 -20.32
C PRO A 83 2.41 -1.85 -21.78
N ARG A 84 2.21 -3.08 -22.28
CA ARG A 84 1.78 -3.35 -23.66
C ARG A 84 0.45 -2.69 -24.04
N ASP A 85 -0.45 -2.58 -23.07
CA ASP A 85 -1.75 -1.92 -23.28
C ASP A 85 -1.58 -0.41 -23.50
N TRP A 86 -0.58 0.19 -22.86
CA TRP A 86 -0.25 1.60 -23.03
C TRP A 86 0.52 1.87 -24.32
N GLU A 87 1.42 0.98 -24.72
CA GLU A 87 2.17 1.08 -25.99
C GLU A 87 1.23 1.20 -27.20
N THR A 88 0.05 0.58 -27.14
CA THR A 88 -1.00 0.69 -28.17
C THR A 88 -1.37 2.14 -28.46
N PHE A 89 -1.48 2.98 -27.42
CA PHE A 89 -1.94 4.36 -27.55
C PHE A 89 -0.79 5.36 -27.66
N VAL A 90 0.33 5.06 -27.00
CA VAL A 90 1.47 5.97 -26.81
C VAL A 90 2.51 5.81 -27.91
N ASP A 91 2.73 4.58 -28.38
CA ASP A 91 3.79 4.20 -29.32
C ASP A 91 3.23 3.67 -30.65
N ASP A 92 1.92 3.84 -30.90
CA ASP A 92 1.20 3.41 -32.12
C ASP A 92 1.35 1.93 -32.48
N VAL A 93 1.43 1.09 -31.45
CA VAL A 93 1.49 -0.36 -31.62
C VAL A 93 0.08 -0.95 -31.83
N MET A 94 0.00 -2.11 -32.50
CA MET A 94 -1.26 -2.85 -32.67
C MET A 94 -2.00 -3.03 -31.34
N TYR A 95 -3.34 -2.93 -31.40
CA TYR A 95 -4.22 -3.09 -30.25
C TYR A 95 -3.96 -4.39 -29.49
N SER A 96 -3.78 -4.28 -28.18
CA SER A 96 -3.78 -5.45 -27.32
C SER A 96 -5.20 -6.03 -27.22
N GLN A 97 -5.30 -7.33 -26.98
CA GLN A 97 -6.58 -8.01 -26.77
C GLN A 97 -7.39 -7.37 -25.62
N THR A 98 -6.71 -6.91 -24.57
CA THR A 98 -7.34 -6.21 -23.44
C THR A 98 -7.97 -4.89 -23.90
N VAL A 99 -7.28 -4.11 -24.73
CA VAL A 99 -7.83 -2.84 -25.26
C VAL A 99 -9.04 -3.09 -26.16
N GLU A 100 -8.99 -4.10 -27.03
CA GLU A 100 -10.13 -4.47 -27.89
C GLU A 100 -11.35 -4.90 -27.06
N GLN A 101 -11.14 -5.71 -26.03
CA GLN A 101 -12.19 -6.14 -25.11
C GLN A 101 -12.82 -4.93 -24.39
N LEU A 102 -12.01 -4.05 -23.81
CA LEU A 102 -12.50 -2.87 -23.09
C LEU A 102 -13.28 -1.92 -24.01
N ALA A 103 -12.77 -1.69 -25.22
CA ALA A 103 -13.46 -0.87 -26.22
C ALA A 103 -14.81 -1.47 -26.64
N SER A 104 -14.91 -2.80 -26.72
CA SER A 104 -16.16 -3.50 -27.05
C SER A 104 -17.18 -3.52 -25.90
N GLN A 105 -16.70 -3.51 -24.65
CA GLN A 105 -17.52 -3.53 -23.45
C GLN A 105 -18.07 -2.15 -23.09
N MET A 106 -17.29 -1.10 -23.38
CA MET A 106 -17.69 0.28 -23.09
C MET A 106 -18.88 0.71 -23.97
N PRO A 107 -20.01 1.14 -23.37
CA PRO A 107 -21.15 1.64 -24.14
C PRO A 107 -20.84 2.99 -24.82
N ALA A 108 -21.58 3.29 -25.89
CA ALA A 108 -21.54 4.61 -26.50
C ALA A 108 -22.10 5.67 -25.54
N VAL A 109 -21.22 6.51 -25.01
CA VAL A 109 -21.57 7.59 -24.07
C VAL A 109 -21.87 8.90 -24.81
N ASP A 110 -22.63 9.78 -24.17
CA ASP A 110 -22.89 11.11 -24.72
C ASP A 110 -21.67 12.05 -24.60
N GLY A 111 -21.76 13.21 -25.25
CA GLY A 111 -20.66 14.18 -25.29
C GLY A 111 -20.24 14.70 -23.91
N MET A 112 -21.19 14.80 -22.96
CA MET A 112 -20.90 15.26 -21.60
C MET A 112 -20.07 14.23 -20.83
N ILE A 113 -20.51 12.97 -20.82
CA ILE A 113 -19.79 11.87 -20.16
C ILE A 113 -18.46 11.59 -20.86
N SER A 114 -18.42 11.67 -22.19
CA SER A 114 -17.17 11.54 -22.95
C SER A 114 -16.14 12.60 -22.52
N ARG A 115 -16.56 13.85 -22.36
CA ARG A 115 -15.70 14.93 -21.87
C ARG A 115 -15.26 14.70 -20.43
N ASP A 116 -16.18 14.29 -19.54
CA ASP A 116 -15.86 14.01 -18.15
C ASP A 116 -14.85 12.85 -18.05
N LEU A 117 -15.03 11.77 -18.80
CA LEU A 117 -14.09 10.64 -18.88
C LEU A 117 -12.69 11.09 -19.31
N PHE A 118 -12.59 11.96 -20.34
CA PHE A 118 -11.31 12.52 -20.76
C PHE A 118 -10.63 13.28 -19.61
N HIS A 119 -11.34 14.19 -18.95
CA HIS A 119 -10.79 14.99 -17.85
C HIS A 119 -10.33 14.11 -16.67
N PHE A 120 -11.15 13.14 -16.27
CA PHE A 120 -10.81 12.26 -15.15
C PHE A 120 -9.71 11.25 -15.50
N ASN A 121 -9.59 10.82 -16.75
CA ASN A 121 -8.44 10.05 -17.22
C ASN A 121 -7.14 10.87 -17.12
N CYS A 122 -7.15 12.13 -17.58
CA CYS A 122 -5.99 13.02 -17.43
C CYS A 122 -5.62 13.24 -15.96
N TYR A 123 -6.62 13.46 -15.11
CA TYR A 123 -6.41 13.63 -13.67
C TYR A 123 -5.82 12.35 -13.03
N TYR A 124 -6.34 11.18 -13.38
CA TYR A 124 -5.84 9.89 -12.91
C TYR A 124 -4.38 9.67 -13.32
N VAL A 125 -4.04 9.87 -14.59
CA VAL A 125 -2.66 9.71 -15.09
C VAL A 125 -1.69 10.70 -14.45
N THR A 126 -2.12 11.94 -14.24
CA THR A 126 -1.33 12.94 -13.51
C THR A 126 -1.06 12.50 -12.08
N LEU A 127 -2.06 11.94 -11.38
CA LEU A 127 -1.87 11.37 -10.05
C LEU A 127 -0.86 10.21 -10.06
N LEU A 128 -1.00 9.27 -11.00
CA LEU A 128 -0.07 8.15 -11.12
C LEU A 128 1.38 8.67 -11.23
N LYS A 129 1.58 9.68 -12.08
CA LYS A 129 2.88 10.30 -12.32
C LYS A 129 3.47 10.98 -11.09
N ASP A 130 2.68 11.79 -10.39
CA ASP A 130 3.14 12.46 -9.18
C ASP A 130 3.54 11.45 -8.11
N VAL A 131 2.73 10.40 -7.89
CA VAL A 131 3.04 9.37 -6.89
C VAL A 131 4.29 8.59 -7.29
N LEU A 132 4.43 8.20 -8.56
CA LEU A 132 5.62 7.52 -9.08
C LEU A 132 6.91 8.32 -8.89
N GLN A 133 6.85 9.65 -9.05
CA GLN A 133 8.02 10.52 -8.92
C GLN A 133 8.38 10.84 -7.47
N MET A 134 7.40 10.82 -6.57
CA MET A 134 7.55 11.35 -5.21
C MET A 134 7.54 10.27 -4.13
N ASN A 135 7.28 9.01 -4.44
CA ASN A 135 7.23 7.96 -3.42
C ASN A 135 7.82 6.62 -3.88
N ILE A 136 8.73 6.07 -3.08
CA ILE A 136 9.38 4.79 -3.37
C ILE A 136 8.43 3.57 -3.30
N LEU A 137 7.29 3.71 -2.61
CA LEU A 137 6.24 2.70 -2.55
C LEU A 137 5.11 2.98 -3.56
N ALA A 138 5.36 3.77 -4.60
CA ALA A 138 4.34 4.08 -5.59
C ALA A 138 3.62 2.85 -6.19
N PRO A 139 4.30 1.75 -6.57
CA PRO A 139 3.61 0.59 -7.15
C PRO A 139 2.51 0.01 -6.25
N PRO A 140 2.77 -0.38 -4.97
CA PRO A 140 1.71 -0.87 -4.09
C PRO A 140 0.66 0.19 -3.74
N LEU A 141 1.03 1.48 -3.62
CA LEU A 141 0.08 2.57 -3.33
C LEU A 141 -0.95 2.75 -4.45
N LEU A 142 -0.49 2.67 -5.71
CA LEU A 142 -1.30 2.85 -6.91
C LEU A 142 -1.99 1.55 -7.37
N GLY A 143 -1.58 0.40 -6.83
CA GLY A 143 -2.10 -0.91 -7.25
C GLY A 143 -1.63 -1.32 -8.65
N ILE A 144 -0.41 -0.95 -9.03
CA ILE A 144 0.19 -1.26 -10.33
C ILE A 144 1.38 -2.22 -10.17
N THR A 145 1.75 -2.91 -11.25
CA THR A 145 2.96 -3.75 -11.28
C THR A 145 4.23 -2.90 -11.34
N PHE A 146 5.39 -3.49 -11.04
CA PHE A 146 6.67 -2.78 -11.18
C PHE A 146 6.98 -2.48 -12.65
N GLU A 147 6.65 -3.40 -13.55
CA GLU A 147 6.86 -3.23 -14.99
C GLU A 147 6.04 -2.06 -15.53
N LEU A 148 4.80 -1.90 -15.08
CA LEU A 148 3.97 -0.76 -15.46
C LEU A 148 4.48 0.54 -14.83
N ALA A 149 4.92 0.51 -13.57
CA ALA A 149 5.50 1.66 -12.90
C ALA A 149 6.75 2.17 -13.63
N GLU A 150 7.67 1.28 -14.00
CA GLU A 150 8.88 1.57 -14.77
C GLU A 150 8.52 2.17 -16.14
N TYR A 151 7.63 1.50 -16.89
CA TYR A 151 7.19 1.99 -18.20
C TYR A 151 6.59 3.40 -18.10
N LEU A 152 5.61 3.59 -17.21
CA LEU A 152 4.96 4.88 -17.03
C LEU A 152 5.97 5.94 -16.59
N ALA A 153 6.94 5.63 -15.72
CA ALA A 153 7.96 6.58 -15.28
C ALA A 153 8.77 7.16 -16.45
N THR A 154 9.11 6.36 -17.47
CA THR A 154 9.92 6.79 -18.63
C THR A 154 9.21 7.78 -19.57
N LYS A 155 7.88 7.77 -19.64
CA LYS A 155 7.13 8.56 -20.62
C LYS A 155 6.85 9.98 -20.13
N PRO A 156 7.05 11.05 -20.92
CA PRO A 156 6.63 12.40 -20.53
C PRO A 156 5.12 12.51 -20.32
N VAL A 157 4.67 13.30 -19.33
CA VAL A 157 3.23 13.48 -19.03
C VAL A 157 2.45 13.93 -20.27
N ARG A 158 3.02 14.87 -21.04
CA ARG A 158 2.41 15.38 -22.28
C ARG A 158 2.14 14.27 -23.31
N GLN A 159 3.01 13.26 -23.40
CA GLN A 159 2.83 12.14 -24.32
C GLN A 159 1.67 11.25 -23.86
N LEU A 160 1.58 11.01 -22.55
CA LEU A 160 0.47 10.26 -21.97
C LEU A 160 -0.86 11.01 -22.15
N GLU A 161 -0.90 12.32 -21.91
CA GLU A 161 -2.11 13.14 -22.13
C GLU A 161 -2.59 13.13 -23.59
N ALA A 162 -1.66 13.18 -24.55
CA ALA A 162 -2.00 13.05 -25.96
C ALA A 162 -2.63 11.68 -26.28
N ALA A 163 -2.10 10.60 -25.68
CA ALA A 163 -2.63 9.26 -25.84
C ALA A 163 -4.05 9.11 -25.25
N ILE A 164 -4.37 9.81 -24.16
CA ILE A 164 -5.70 9.79 -23.52
C ILE A 164 -6.80 10.26 -24.48
N GLY A 165 -6.51 11.17 -25.41
CA GLY A 165 -7.48 11.61 -26.42
C GLY A 165 -8.01 10.49 -27.32
N ARG A 166 -7.29 9.36 -27.42
CA ARG A 166 -7.68 8.17 -28.19
C ARG A 166 -8.43 7.13 -27.35
N ILE A 167 -8.44 7.29 -26.04
CA ILE A 167 -9.02 6.33 -25.09
C ILE A 167 -10.45 6.76 -24.76
N LYS A 168 -11.43 5.91 -25.09
CA LYS A 168 -12.86 6.19 -24.91
C LYS A 168 -13.48 5.53 -23.67
N PHE A 169 -12.67 4.88 -22.85
CA PHE A 169 -13.08 4.19 -21.63
C PHE A 169 -12.28 4.73 -20.42
N PRO A 170 -12.76 4.55 -19.19
CA PRO A 170 -12.04 4.96 -17.98
C PRO A 170 -10.73 4.17 -17.81
N LEU A 171 -9.64 4.86 -17.45
CA LEU A 171 -8.33 4.26 -17.17
C LEU A 171 -8.21 3.71 -15.74
N PHE A 172 -9.28 3.82 -14.97
CA PHE A 172 -9.39 3.33 -13.61
C PHE A 172 -10.64 2.48 -13.45
N ARG A 173 -10.55 1.48 -12.58
CA ARG A 173 -11.64 0.59 -12.20
C ARG A 173 -11.62 0.32 -10.70
N TRP A 174 -12.72 -0.16 -10.15
CA TRP A 174 -12.84 -0.50 -8.73
C TRP A 174 -11.79 -1.53 -8.33
N ARG A 175 -11.15 -1.33 -7.18
CA ARG A 175 -10.11 -2.23 -6.68
C ARG A 175 -10.64 -3.46 -5.98
N PHE A 176 -11.76 -3.35 -5.26
CA PHE A 176 -12.24 -4.38 -4.34
C PHE A 176 -13.41 -5.17 -4.94
N ASP A 177 -13.10 -6.07 -5.86
CA ASP A 177 -14.06 -6.87 -6.64
C ASP A 177 -14.56 -8.15 -5.92
N ASP A 178 -14.29 -8.27 -4.62
CA ASP A 178 -14.54 -9.50 -3.87
C ASP A 178 -15.88 -9.48 -3.12
N ASN A 179 -16.64 -10.58 -3.23
CA ASN A 179 -17.89 -10.75 -2.49
C ASN A 179 -17.71 -10.70 -0.97
N LEU A 180 -16.55 -11.15 -0.46
CA LEU A 180 -16.23 -11.03 0.96
C LEU A 180 -16.10 -9.57 1.39
N PHE A 181 -15.46 -8.74 0.56
CA PHE A 181 -15.32 -7.30 0.84
C PHE A 181 -16.70 -6.66 0.98
N TRP A 182 -17.63 -6.88 0.05
CA TRP A 182 -18.97 -6.28 0.11
C TRP A 182 -19.79 -6.77 1.31
N LYS A 183 -19.63 -8.03 1.72
CA LYS A 183 -20.21 -8.54 2.96
C LYS A 183 -19.64 -7.82 4.19
N GLU A 184 -18.32 -7.69 4.29
CA GLU A 184 -17.68 -6.98 5.41
C GLU A 184 -18.09 -5.50 5.43
N TYR A 185 -18.09 -4.85 4.27
CA TYR A 185 -18.47 -3.45 4.12
C TYR A 185 -19.91 -3.18 4.53
N SER A 186 -20.85 -4.01 4.08
CA SER A 186 -22.29 -3.88 4.40
C SER A 186 -22.63 -4.13 5.86
N THR A 187 -21.80 -4.88 6.60
CA THR A 187 -21.93 -4.99 8.08
C THR A 187 -21.52 -3.71 8.83
N GLY A 188 -21.01 -2.72 8.11
CA GLY A 188 -20.96 -1.33 8.54
C GLY A 188 -19.61 -0.84 9.04
N TRP A 189 -18.55 -1.67 9.15
CA TRP A 189 -17.21 -1.24 9.61
C TRP A 189 -16.09 -2.22 9.20
N PRO A 190 -15.49 -2.10 7.99
CA PRO A 190 -14.25 -2.82 7.69
C PRO A 190 -13.14 -2.34 8.63
N SER A 191 -12.42 -3.27 9.26
CA SER A 191 -11.23 -2.93 10.05
C SER A 191 -10.08 -2.54 9.14
N ASN A 192 -9.13 -1.73 9.62
CA ASN A 192 -7.92 -1.41 8.85
C ASN A 192 -7.14 -2.69 8.48
N GLU A 193 -7.21 -3.74 9.29
CA GLU A 193 -6.65 -5.05 8.96
C GLU A 193 -7.41 -5.77 7.83
N SER A 194 -8.75 -5.67 7.77
CA SER A 194 -9.53 -6.16 6.62
C SER A 194 -9.18 -5.38 5.35
N VAL A 195 -9.09 -4.04 5.43
CA VAL A 195 -8.66 -3.20 4.30
C VAL A 195 -7.25 -3.61 3.83
N ALA A 196 -6.30 -3.77 4.75
CA ALA A 196 -4.95 -4.22 4.43
C ALA A 196 -4.94 -5.60 3.75
N HIS A 197 -5.77 -6.55 4.20
CA HIS A 197 -5.93 -7.84 3.55
C HIS A 197 -6.40 -7.68 2.10
N HIS A 198 -7.46 -6.90 1.86
CA HIS A 198 -8.00 -6.68 0.52
C HIS A 198 -7.01 -5.92 -0.39
N LEU A 199 -6.25 -4.98 0.15
CA LEU A 199 -5.18 -4.29 -0.58
C LEU A 199 -4.07 -5.26 -1.05
N MET A 200 -3.62 -6.16 -0.17
CA MET A 200 -2.62 -7.18 -0.50
C MET A 200 -3.17 -8.25 -1.46
N ARG A 201 -4.45 -8.61 -1.34
CA ARG A 201 -5.10 -9.59 -2.21
C ARG A 201 -5.29 -9.09 -3.63
N THR A 202 -5.70 -7.82 -3.78
CA THR A 202 -5.95 -7.18 -5.07
C THR A 202 -4.66 -6.68 -5.74
N SER A 203 -3.55 -6.72 -5.01
CA SER A 203 -2.22 -6.42 -5.54
C SER A 203 -1.73 -7.53 -6.46
N GLN A 204 -1.18 -7.14 -7.60
CA GLN A 204 -0.46 -8.06 -8.51
C GLN A 204 0.98 -8.32 -8.05
N ILE A 205 1.41 -7.67 -6.96
CA ILE A 205 2.72 -7.83 -6.37
C ILE A 205 2.65 -8.86 -5.24
N SER A 206 3.16 -10.07 -5.50
CA SER A 206 3.25 -11.16 -4.52
C SER A 206 4.46 -10.97 -3.59
N ALA A 207 4.22 -10.98 -2.27
CA ALA A 207 5.27 -10.78 -1.27
C ALA A 207 6.34 -11.89 -1.27
N SER A 208 5.98 -13.11 -1.66
CA SER A 208 6.90 -14.26 -1.75
C SER A 208 7.88 -14.14 -2.93
N ALA A 209 7.50 -13.45 -4.01
CA ALA A 209 8.35 -13.21 -5.19
C ALA A 209 9.33 -12.04 -5.01
N LEU A 210 9.23 -11.28 -3.92
CA LEU A 210 10.04 -10.07 -3.70
C LEU A 210 11.37 -10.36 -2.98
N PRO A 211 12.41 -9.52 -3.20
CA PRO A 211 13.74 -9.70 -2.61
C PRO A 211 13.74 -9.60 -1.08
N TYR A 212 14.61 -10.39 -0.41
CA TYR A 212 14.71 -10.36 1.06
C TYR A 212 16.06 -10.74 1.71
N LYS A 213 17.02 -11.41 1.04
CA LYS A 213 18.18 -12.05 1.70
C LYS A 213 19.50 -11.26 1.70
N ASP A 214 19.77 -10.39 0.73
CA ASP A 214 21.15 -9.94 0.48
C ASP A 214 21.54 -8.57 1.06
N SER A 215 20.63 -7.87 1.73
CA SER A 215 20.81 -6.42 1.96
C SER A 215 21.37 -6.02 3.34
N TRP A 216 21.41 -6.92 4.33
CA TRP A 216 21.70 -6.56 5.73
C TRP A 216 23.19 -6.47 6.10
N SER A 217 24.09 -6.98 5.26
CA SER A 217 25.52 -7.10 5.58
C SER A 217 26.38 -5.90 5.17
N ASN A 218 25.87 -4.95 4.37
CA ASN A 218 26.66 -3.83 3.84
C ASN A 218 25.88 -2.51 3.73
N LEU A 219 25.46 -1.93 4.86
CA LEU A 219 24.88 -0.58 4.92
C LEU A 219 25.98 0.49 4.88
N ARG A 220 26.67 0.62 3.75
CA ARG A 220 27.63 1.72 3.52
C ARG A 220 26.86 3.01 3.22
N LEU A 221 26.56 3.77 4.25
CA LEU A 221 25.93 5.09 4.15
C LEU A 221 26.95 6.19 4.40
N GLU A 222 26.91 7.24 3.59
CA GLU A 222 27.63 8.49 3.86
C GLU A 222 27.14 9.13 5.17
N ARG A 223 27.99 9.92 5.82
CA ARG A 223 27.68 10.51 7.14
C ARG A 223 26.40 11.36 7.13
N ALA A 224 26.24 12.22 6.13
CA ALA A 224 25.07 13.09 6.03
C ALA A 224 23.76 12.31 5.81
N GLU A 225 23.81 11.30 4.92
CA GLU A 225 22.66 10.42 4.66
C GLU A 225 22.30 9.61 5.91
N ARG A 226 23.31 9.06 6.61
CA ARG A 226 23.13 8.32 7.86
C ARG A 226 22.48 9.16 8.95
N ASP A 227 22.95 10.39 9.17
CA ASP A 227 22.41 11.27 10.20
C ASP A 227 20.95 11.66 9.88
N GLY A 228 20.65 11.94 8.60
CA GLY A 228 19.30 12.23 8.13
C GLY A 228 18.33 11.05 8.29
N LEU A 229 18.71 9.87 7.81
CA LEU A 229 17.91 8.65 7.93
C LEU A 229 17.71 8.25 9.40
N ALA A 230 18.72 8.42 10.25
CA ALA A 230 18.58 8.13 11.67
C ALA A 230 17.61 9.08 12.37
N ARG A 231 17.61 10.37 11.99
CA ARG A 231 16.63 11.35 12.50
C ARG A 231 15.21 10.95 12.10
N LEU A 232 14.99 10.57 10.84
CA LEU A 232 13.69 10.09 10.35
C LEU A 232 13.25 8.79 11.03
N PHE A 233 14.19 7.86 11.22
CA PHE A 233 13.91 6.61 11.90
C PHE A 233 13.45 6.87 13.35
N MET A 234 14.12 7.78 14.05
CA MET A 234 13.73 8.19 15.40
C MET A 234 12.43 8.98 15.42
N SER A 235 12.12 9.80 14.41
CA SER A 235 10.84 10.54 14.36
C SER A 235 9.64 9.62 14.20
N GLN A 236 9.82 8.44 13.61
CA GLN A 236 8.81 7.38 13.55
C GLN A 236 8.65 6.60 14.87
N GLY A 237 9.33 7.02 15.93
CA GLY A 237 9.26 6.40 17.25
C GLY A 237 10.18 5.20 17.45
N CYS A 238 11.13 4.92 16.55
CA CYS A 238 12.20 3.95 16.84
C CYS A 238 13.04 4.44 18.02
N ARG A 239 13.32 3.54 18.96
CA ARG A 239 14.17 3.86 20.12
C ARG A 239 15.54 4.33 19.67
N ALA A 240 16.12 5.26 20.43
CA ALA A 240 17.50 5.70 20.22
C ALA A 240 18.48 4.51 20.23
N SER A 241 18.24 3.49 21.08
CA SER A 241 19.08 2.28 21.08
C SER A 241 18.99 1.46 19.79
N THR A 242 17.85 1.44 19.11
CA THR A 242 17.69 0.74 17.83
C THR A 242 18.39 1.53 16.73
N ALA A 243 18.24 2.85 16.72
CA ALA A 243 18.94 3.74 15.79
C ALA A 243 20.47 3.68 15.96
N VAL A 244 20.97 3.61 17.21
CA VAL A 244 22.41 3.45 17.51
C VAL A 244 22.98 2.20 16.84
N ASP A 245 22.34 1.05 17.02
CA ASP A 245 22.85 -0.20 16.47
C ASP A 245 22.73 -0.25 14.94
N PHE A 246 21.62 0.26 14.42
CA PHE A 246 21.33 0.17 12.99
C PHE A 246 22.17 1.16 12.15
N PHE A 247 22.42 2.36 12.66
CA PHE A 247 23.19 3.40 11.97
C PHE A 247 24.62 3.60 12.52
N ASN A 248 25.04 2.82 13.53
CA ASN A 248 26.33 2.97 14.22
C ASN A 248 26.58 4.40 14.73
N LEU A 249 25.63 4.91 15.53
CA LEU A 249 25.67 6.26 16.10
C LEU A 249 26.18 6.27 17.55
N ASN A 250 26.67 7.43 18.00
CA ASN A 250 26.95 7.63 19.43
C ASN A 250 25.64 7.62 20.24
N ARG A 251 25.60 6.80 21.29
CA ARG A 251 24.43 6.61 22.18
C ARG A 251 23.94 7.90 22.82
N THR A 252 24.85 8.78 23.23
CA THR A 252 24.51 10.06 23.87
C THR A 252 23.86 10.99 22.86
N THR A 253 24.42 11.07 21.65
CA THR A 253 23.88 11.88 20.55
C THR A 253 22.49 11.40 20.14
N ALA A 254 22.31 10.09 19.92
CA ALA A 254 21.01 9.54 19.53
C ALA A 254 19.92 9.80 20.59
N ARG A 255 20.26 9.71 21.88
CA ARG A 255 19.32 10.04 22.97
C ARG A 255 18.98 11.52 23.01
N ALA A 256 19.94 12.40 22.78
CA ALA A 256 19.72 13.85 22.71
C ALA A 256 18.79 14.20 21.54
N VAL A 257 19.06 13.63 20.36
CA VAL A 257 18.21 13.81 19.16
C VAL A 257 16.80 13.28 19.41
N TYR A 258 16.65 12.10 19.99
CA TYR A 258 15.32 11.55 20.32
C TYR A 258 14.56 12.48 21.26
N LYS A 259 15.21 12.98 22.32
CA LYS A 259 14.60 13.93 23.26
C LYS A 259 14.23 15.24 22.59
N GLN A 260 15.03 15.71 21.64
CA GLN A 260 14.72 16.90 20.85
C GLN A 260 13.48 16.70 19.97
N ILE A 261 13.32 15.53 19.36
CA ILE A 261 12.18 15.24 18.48
C ILE A 261 10.87 15.06 19.27
N HIS A 262 10.92 14.27 20.35
CA HIS A 262 9.70 13.83 21.06
C HIS A 262 9.44 14.59 22.37
N GLY A 263 10.35 15.45 22.81
CA GLY A 263 10.28 16.14 24.12
C GLY A 263 10.54 15.22 25.33
N VAL A 264 10.64 13.91 25.13
CA VAL A 264 10.81 12.91 26.19
C VAL A 264 12.05 12.03 25.95
N SER A 265 12.60 11.48 27.03
CA SER A 265 13.70 10.52 26.94
C SER A 265 13.29 9.26 26.17
N SER A 266 14.20 8.72 25.36
CA SER A 266 14.00 7.45 24.67
C SER A 266 13.65 6.34 25.68
N PRO A 267 12.64 5.49 25.40
CA PRO A 267 12.28 4.38 26.26
C PRO A 267 13.48 3.48 26.58
N VAL A 268 13.56 3.06 27.84
CA VAL A 268 14.55 2.10 28.36
C VAL A 268 13.92 0.73 28.55
N GLY A 269 14.60 -0.33 28.12
CA GLY A 269 14.11 -1.70 28.26
C GLY A 269 14.65 -2.65 27.19
N CYS A 270 14.30 -3.92 27.31
CA CYS A 270 14.69 -4.95 26.34
C CYS A 270 14.05 -4.70 24.96
N ARG A 271 14.77 -5.10 23.91
CA ARG A 271 14.24 -5.13 22.54
C ARG A 271 13.24 -6.27 22.37
N THR A 272 12.43 -6.17 21.31
CA THR A 272 11.59 -7.27 20.83
C THR A 272 12.47 -8.46 20.47
N LYS A 273 12.09 -9.66 20.91
CA LYS A 273 12.86 -10.90 20.68
C LYS A 273 12.02 -12.09 20.20
N SER A 274 10.70 -12.07 20.41
CA SER A 274 9.82 -13.18 20.06
C SER A 274 9.34 -13.05 18.61
N LEU A 275 9.67 -14.04 17.77
CA LEU A 275 9.16 -14.15 16.40
C LEU A 275 7.73 -14.69 16.37
N THR A 276 7.38 -15.59 17.30
CA THR A 276 6.03 -16.15 17.43
C THR A 276 4.95 -15.09 17.69
N TRP A 277 5.31 -13.96 18.31
CA TRP A 277 4.37 -12.87 18.56
C TRP A 277 3.74 -12.31 17.27
N TYR A 278 4.49 -12.25 16.16
CA TYR A 278 3.98 -11.71 14.89
C TYR A 278 2.86 -12.55 14.29
N VAL A 279 2.77 -13.83 14.66
CA VAL A 279 1.83 -14.81 14.10
C VAL A 279 0.84 -15.34 15.14
N GLN A 280 0.90 -14.81 16.36
CA GLN A 280 0.09 -15.22 17.51
C GLN A 280 -1.38 -14.83 17.36
N THR A 281 -1.66 -13.61 16.88
CA THR A 281 -3.03 -13.11 16.65
C THR A 281 -3.25 -12.79 15.17
N ALA A 282 -4.51 -12.79 14.75
CA ALA A 282 -4.91 -12.41 13.39
C ALA A 282 -4.43 -10.99 13.03
N VAL A 283 -4.61 -10.03 13.94
CA VAL A 283 -4.18 -8.63 13.79
C VAL A 283 -2.66 -8.53 13.62
N ASN A 284 -1.90 -9.15 14.52
CA ASN A 284 -0.43 -9.12 14.44
C ASN A 284 0.04 -9.69 13.11
N ARG A 285 -0.57 -10.79 12.65
CA ARG A 285 -0.17 -11.48 11.42
C ARG A 285 -0.45 -10.64 10.19
N VAL A 286 -1.63 -10.01 10.10
CA VAL A 286 -1.96 -9.11 8.97
C VAL A 286 -1.01 -7.93 8.93
N GLN A 287 -0.83 -7.23 10.05
CA GLN A 287 0.05 -6.06 10.07
C GLN A 287 1.52 -6.44 9.82
N ALA A 288 2.00 -7.57 10.36
CA ALA A 288 3.35 -8.08 10.10
C ALA A 288 3.53 -8.41 8.60
N THR A 289 2.56 -9.09 8.00
CA THR A 289 2.56 -9.41 6.58
C THR A 289 2.55 -8.15 5.72
N PHE A 290 1.72 -7.18 6.07
CA PHE A 290 1.62 -5.91 5.36
C PHE A 290 2.93 -5.12 5.41
N VAL A 291 3.57 -5.04 6.58
CA VAL A 291 4.90 -4.43 6.75
C VAL A 291 5.94 -5.15 5.89
N VAL A 292 5.95 -6.48 5.90
CA VAL A 292 6.90 -7.27 5.09
C VAL A 292 6.68 -7.05 3.61
N TRP A 293 5.42 -7.04 3.16
CA TRP A 293 5.06 -6.80 1.77
C TRP A 293 5.55 -5.44 1.30
N LEU A 294 5.23 -4.36 2.01
CA LEU A 294 5.70 -3.01 1.67
C LEU A 294 7.21 -2.89 1.74
N TYR A 295 7.85 -3.42 2.78
CA TYR A 295 9.31 -3.38 2.93
C TYR A 295 10.01 -4.03 1.73
N ARG A 296 9.55 -5.21 1.33
CA ARG A 296 10.11 -5.89 0.17
C ARG A 296 9.77 -5.19 -1.15
N CYS A 297 8.63 -4.49 -1.24
CA CYS A 297 8.31 -3.65 -2.40
C CYS A 297 9.28 -2.47 -2.52
N ALA A 298 9.61 -1.80 -1.40
CA ALA A 298 10.58 -0.73 -1.40
C ALA A 298 11.98 -1.24 -1.80
N LEU A 299 12.41 -2.40 -1.27
CA LEU A 299 13.67 -3.02 -1.68
C LEU A 299 13.71 -3.33 -3.19
N ARG A 300 12.59 -3.79 -3.77
CA ARG A 300 12.47 -4.03 -5.21
C ARG A 300 12.58 -2.75 -6.03
N ASN A 301 12.16 -1.62 -5.47
CA ASN A 301 12.24 -0.29 -6.08
C ASN A 301 13.53 0.45 -5.65
N ASP A 302 14.65 -0.27 -5.56
CA ASP A 302 16.01 0.21 -5.26
C ASP A 302 16.19 0.96 -3.93
N ALA A 303 15.28 0.80 -2.97
CA ALA A 303 15.50 1.30 -1.61
C ALA A 303 16.59 0.47 -0.91
N ASN A 304 17.53 1.14 -0.25
CA ASN A 304 18.33 0.46 0.79
C ASN A 304 17.46 0.16 2.03
N ILE A 305 17.93 -0.70 2.94
CA ILE A 305 17.14 -1.13 4.10
C ILE A 305 16.60 0.04 4.93
N PRO A 306 17.40 1.04 5.35
CA PRO A 306 16.86 2.17 6.10
C PRO A 306 15.73 2.88 5.37
N LYS A 307 15.90 3.16 4.07
CA LYS A 307 14.89 3.82 3.24
C LYS A 307 13.62 2.98 3.14
N ALA A 308 13.75 1.68 2.92
CA ALA A 308 12.64 0.73 2.85
C ALA A 308 11.85 0.67 4.16
N LEU A 309 12.54 0.60 5.30
CA LEU A 309 11.90 0.58 6.62
C LEU A 309 11.19 1.90 6.91
N ILE A 310 11.83 3.03 6.64
CA ILE A 310 11.23 4.36 6.85
C ILE A 310 9.96 4.51 6.01
N ALA A 311 10.02 4.20 4.72
CA ALA A 311 8.85 4.29 3.85
C ALA A 311 7.72 3.35 4.30
N THR A 312 8.06 2.13 4.69
CA THR A 312 7.09 1.14 5.16
C THR A 312 6.40 1.57 6.45
N ASN A 313 7.16 2.03 7.44
CA ASN A 313 6.63 2.47 8.73
C ASN A 313 5.70 3.67 8.56
N ASP A 314 6.05 4.59 7.65
CA ASP A 314 5.23 5.76 7.36
C ASP A 314 3.86 5.37 6.79
N ILE A 315 3.82 4.50 5.77
CA ILE A 315 2.56 4.02 5.19
C ILE A 315 1.77 3.16 6.19
N ALA A 316 2.43 2.30 6.96
CA ALA A 316 1.77 1.49 7.99
C ALA A 316 1.13 2.37 9.07
N ALA A 317 1.82 3.42 9.54
CA ALA A 317 1.27 4.37 10.49
C ALA A 317 0.08 5.13 9.93
N LYS A 318 0.13 5.55 8.66
CA LYS A 318 -0.99 6.22 7.98
C LYS A 318 -2.21 5.32 7.78
N LEU A 319 -2.02 4.02 7.51
CA LEU A 319 -3.13 3.07 7.33
C LEU A 319 -3.75 2.62 8.65
N PHE A 320 -2.92 2.24 9.63
CA PHE A 320 -3.41 1.64 10.88
C PHE A 320 -3.66 2.68 11.99
N GLY A 321 -3.03 3.84 11.94
CA GLY A 321 -3.18 4.89 12.96
C GLY A 321 -2.91 4.38 14.37
N ASP A 322 -3.79 4.71 15.30
CA ASP A 322 -3.71 4.27 16.71
C ASP A 322 -3.82 2.75 16.88
N ASP A 323 -4.33 2.04 15.88
CA ASP A 323 -4.48 0.59 15.90
C ASP A 323 -3.20 -0.16 15.48
N LEU A 324 -2.13 0.55 15.11
CA LEU A 324 -0.83 -0.01 14.73
C LEU A 324 -0.17 -0.73 15.90
N VAL A 325 -0.02 -2.05 15.79
CA VAL A 325 0.70 -2.89 16.77
C VAL A 325 2.13 -3.20 16.35
N ILE A 326 2.43 -3.17 15.05
CA ILE A 326 3.78 -3.33 14.51
C ILE A 326 4.45 -1.96 14.50
N THR A 327 4.93 -1.53 15.67
CA THR A 327 5.70 -0.29 15.80
C THR A 327 7.00 -0.35 14.99
N ALA A 328 7.63 0.81 14.74
CA ALA A 328 8.85 0.91 13.95
C ALA A 328 9.99 0.01 14.47
N ASP A 329 10.17 -0.12 15.81
CA ASP A 329 11.11 -1.08 16.40
C ASP A 329 10.77 -2.54 16.06
N ARG A 330 9.47 -2.90 16.07
CA ARG A 330 9.00 -4.25 15.74
C ARG A 330 9.11 -4.52 14.25
N ALA A 331 8.89 -3.52 13.39
CA ALA A 331 9.10 -3.63 11.96
C ALA A 331 10.58 -3.90 11.64
N ASN A 332 11.49 -3.16 12.28
CA ASN A 332 12.93 -3.38 12.16
C ASN A 332 13.34 -4.79 12.60
N HIS A 333 12.86 -5.25 13.76
CA HIS A 333 13.11 -6.61 14.24
C HIS A 333 12.55 -7.67 13.29
N LEU A 334 11.34 -7.47 12.74
CA LEU A 334 10.72 -8.39 11.79
C LEU A 334 11.52 -8.48 10.48
N ALA A 335 11.87 -7.34 9.88
CA ALA A 335 12.63 -7.29 8.64
C ALA A 335 14.04 -7.89 8.79
N SER A 336 14.70 -7.63 9.92
CA SER A 336 16.00 -8.22 10.25
C SER A 336 15.90 -9.73 10.42
N ALA A 337 14.91 -10.21 11.19
CA ALA A 337 14.69 -11.64 11.39
C ALA A 337 14.40 -12.35 10.08
N MET A 338 13.54 -11.81 9.23
CA MET A 338 13.19 -12.46 7.96
C MET A 338 14.31 -12.47 6.93
N ALA A 339 15.33 -11.62 7.08
CA ALA A 339 16.52 -11.65 6.24
C ALA A 339 17.57 -12.63 6.73
N MET A 340 17.74 -12.76 8.06
CA MET A 340 18.81 -13.56 8.67
C MET A 340 18.37 -14.96 9.09
N ASP A 341 17.07 -15.21 9.21
CA ASP A 341 16.52 -16.37 9.92
C ASP A 341 15.41 -17.04 9.11
N SER A 342 15.43 -18.37 9.04
CA SER A 342 14.41 -19.19 8.37
C SER A 342 13.19 -19.51 9.24
N ARG A 343 13.15 -19.03 10.49
CA ARG A 343 12.04 -19.25 11.43
C ARG A 343 10.74 -18.54 11.07
N LEU A 344 10.80 -17.52 10.20
CA LEU A 344 9.62 -16.90 9.60
C LEU A 344 9.73 -17.01 8.08
N SER A 345 8.64 -17.44 7.44
CA SER A 345 8.54 -17.53 5.99
C SER A 345 7.32 -16.80 5.48
N VAL A 346 7.30 -16.49 4.18
CA VAL A 346 6.10 -15.96 3.50
C VAL A 346 5.56 -17.05 2.59
N ALA A 347 4.26 -17.33 2.67
CA ALA A 347 3.61 -18.29 1.80
C ALA A 347 2.16 -17.89 1.48
N PRO A 348 1.62 -18.33 0.33
CA PRO A 348 0.27 -17.98 -0.09
C PRO A 348 -0.79 -18.70 0.74
N CYS A 349 -1.88 -17.99 1.05
CA CYS A 349 -3.09 -18.59 1.59
C CYS A 349 -3.67 -19.62 0.61
N ARG A 350 -4.08 -20.79 1.10
CA ARG A 350 -4.71 -21.84 0.28
C ARG A 350 -5.94 -21.33 -0.48
N SER A 351 -6.78 -20.54 0.20
CA SER A 351 -8.06 -20.03 -0.33
C SER A 351 -7.90 -18.84 -1.30
N CYS A 352 -7.30 -17.72 -0.87
CA CYS A 352 -7.23 -16.49 -1.67
C CYS A 352 -5.88 -16.21 -2.33
N LYS A 353 -4.87 -17.08 -2.14
CA LYS A 353 -3.49 -16.94 -2.65
C LYS A 353 -2.70 -15.73 -2.14
N THR A 354 -3.30 -14.83 -1.35
CA THR A 354 -2.58 -13.75 -0.69
C THR A 354 -1.48 -14.30 0.20
N ASP A 355 -0.27 -13.77 0.04
CA ASP A 355 0.89 -14.15 0.83
C ASP A 355 0.79 -13.69 2.29
N TYR A 356 1.22 -14.54 3.23
CA TYR A 356 1.22 -14.27 4.66
C TYR A 356 2.50 -14.74 5.34
N VAL A 357 2.87 -14.04 6.40
CA VAL A 357 3.93 -14.49 7.31
C VAL A 357 3.46 -15.72 8.09
N LEU A 358 4.28 -16.76 8.05
CA LEU A 358 4.09 -18.04 8.73
C LEU A 358 5.22 -18.33 9.71
N ALA A 359 4.88 -19.04 10.78
CA ALA A 359 5.84 -19.58 11.73
C ALA A 359 6.50 -20.86 11.19
N ASN A 360 7.82 -20.93 11.30
CA ASN A 360 8.61 -22.14 11.07
C ASN A 360 9.63 -22.33 12.21
N GLU A 361 9.14 -22.31 13.45
CA GLU A 361 9.96 -22.46 14.66
C GLU A 361 9.56 -23.73 15.41
N GLN A 362 10.47 -24.30 16.21
CA GLN A 362 10.32 -25.58 16.91
C GLN A 362 9.02 -25.69 17.76
N GLY A 363 8.43 -24.57 18.19
CA GLY A 363 7.16 -24.55 18.94
C GLY A 363 5.89 -24.35 18.10
N LYS A 364 6.01 -23.99 16.82
CA LYS A 364 4.88 -23.79 15.90
C LYS A 364 5.38 -23.83 14.45
N ILE A 365 5.07 -24.93 13.75
CA ILE A 365 5.36 -25.10 12.32
C ILE A 365 4.04 -25.03 11.57
N GLU A 366 3.91 -24.03 10.69
CA GLU A 366 2.73 -23.85 9.84
C GLU A 366 3.05 -24.32 8.42
N LEU A 367 2.37 -25.38 7.97
CA LEU A 367 2.55 -25.90 6.62
C LEU A 367 1.85 -24.99 5.61
N ALA A 368 2.62 -24.45 4.66
CA ALA A 368 2.12 -23.55 3.61
C ALA A 368 0.90 -24.11 2.85
N LYS A 369 0.87 -25.42 2.59
CA LYS A 369 -0.21 -26.08 1.84
C LYS A 369 -1.57 -26.04 2.54
N ASP A 370 -1.58 -25.99 3.87
CA ASP A 370 -2.81 -26.07 4.68
C ASP A 370 -3.19 -24.74 5.32
N PHE A 371 -2.41 -23.69 5.07
CA PHE A 371 -2.64 -22.40 5.70
C PHE A 371 -3.83 -21.64 5.10
N VAL A 372 -4.75 -21.20 5.97
CA VAL A 372 -5.84 -20.29 5.64
C VAL A 372 -5.63 -18.97 6.38
N CYS A 373 -5.62 -17.87 5.62
CA CYS A 373 -5.30 -16.56 6.18
C CYS A 373 -6.40 -15.99 7.09
N PRO A 374 -6.06 -15.01 7.94
CA PRO A 374 -7.02 -14.33 8.80
C PRO A 374 -8.25 -13.74 8.09
N GLY A 375 -8.09 -13.24 6.86
CA GLY A 375 -9.19 -12.72 6.05
C GLY A 375 -10.16 -13.83 5.63
N CYS A 376 -9.65 -14.92 5.04
CA CYS A 376 -10.47 -16.06 4.64
C CYS A 376 -11.11 -16.83 5.81
N SER A 377 -10.51 -16.77 7.00
CA SER A 377 -11.06 -17.40 8.22
C SER A 377 -12.03 -16.50 8.99
N TYR A 378 -12.36 -15.30 8.47
CA TYR A 378 -13.27 -14.34 9.12
C TYR A 378 -12.83 -13.94 10.55
N SER A 379 -11.52 -13.95 10.79
CA SER A 379 -10.95 -13.63 12.10
C SER A 379 -10.65 -12.13 12.28
N LEU A 380 -10.76 -11.34 11.21
CA LEU A 380 -10.56 -9.89 11.18
C LEU A 380 -11.84 -9.13 11.57
N LYS A 381 -12.30 -9.35 12.80
CA LYS A 381 -13.53 -8.69 13.30
C LYS A 381 -13.30 -7.20 13.54
N SER A 382 -14.32 -6.39 13.26
CA SER A 382 -14.34 -4.96 13.61
C SER A 382 -14.18 -4.76 15.13
N ARG A 383 -13.23 -3.92 15.55
CA ARG A 383 -12.93 -3.65 16.98
C ARG A 383 -14.14 -3.07 17.73
N LEU A 384 -15.07 -2.39 17.06
CA LEU A 384 -16.28 -1.85 17.72
C LEU A 384 -17.26 -2.94 18.14
N ALA A 385 -17.36 -4.06 17.41
CA ALA A 385 -18.12 -5.23 17.83
C ALA A 385 -17.56 -5.83 19.14
N SER A 386 -16.25 -5.69 19.37
CA SER A 386 -15.59 -6.12 20.60
C SER A 386 -15.75 -5.14 21.77
N LYS A 387 -15.73 -3.82 21.50
CA LYS A 387 -16.00 -2.78 22.51
C LYS A 387 -17.47 -2.80 22.97
N GLN A 388 -18.43 -2.99 22.06
CA GLN A 388 -19.84 -3.15 22.42
C GLN A 388 -20.11 -4.42 23.24
N LYS A 389 -19.37 -5.52 22.99
CA LYS A 389 -19.45 -6.71 23.84
C LYS A 389 -18.89 -6.46 25.25
N LYS A 390 -17.79 -5.72 25.38
CA LYS A 390 -17.22 -5.32 26.68
C LYS A 390 -18.05 -4.29 27.45
N ALA A 391 -18.90 -3.51 26.77
CA ALA A 391 -19.82 -2.59 27.42
C ALA A 391 -21.16 -3.27 27.81
N LYS A 392 -21.39 -4.51 27.36
CA LYS A 392 -22.58 -5.32 27.67
C LYS A 392 -22.27 -6.53 28.56
N SER A 393 -21.02 -6.67 28.99
CA SER A 393 -20.55 -7.57 30.06
C SER A 393 -20.08 -6.70 31.21
#